data_AF-A0A848N0E3-F1
#
_entry.id   AF-A0A848N0E3-F1
#
_cell.length_a   1.000
_cell.length_b   1.000
_cell.length_c   1.000
_cell.angle_alpha   90.00
_cell.angle_beta   90.00
_cell.angle_gamma   90.00
#
_symmetry.space_group_name_H-M   'P 1'
#
loop_
_entity.id
_entity.type
_entity.pdbx_description
1 polymer ?
#
loop_
_entity_poly.entity_id
_entity_poly.type
_entity_poly.pdbx_seq_one_letter_code
_entity_poly.pdbx_strand_id
1 'polypeptide(L)'
;MLNLENYLKAGQTIVSNLLLKNYHRIGLQEDEFLFILQLHMAQSEGDSFPDLMNISQNMGVKQEKVFQILNRLVSGHFIAIETTLIDGRKADRYDLTPTYVHLERLLQKDSLKQEEEVQEKTTRSVYQLFEQEFGRPLSSIEFQRIGQWLEEDHYHPEILKLALREAVLNQAYSFNYIDRILLSWERKNLKTKQQVEEDQKRRKQQLLQKEIDQPAQQEELPKVSLKNWLEEWE
;
A
#
# COMPACT_ATOMS: atom_id res chain seq x y z
N MET A 1 23.52 5.01 48.04
CA MET A 1 23.06 3.62 47.77
C MET A 1 21.68 3.69 47.18
N LEU A 2 21.37 2.86 46.18
CA LEU A 2 20.04 2.79 45.59
C LEU A 2 19.06 2.22 46.63
N ASN A 3 18.06 3.02 47.04
CA ASN A 3 16.95 2.58 47.88
C ASN A 3 15.75 2.29 46.97
N LEU A 4 15.09 1.14 47.15
CA LEU A 4 13.92 0.73 46.36
C LEU A 4 12.80 1.78 46.42
N GLU A 5 12.56 2.41 47.56
CA GLU A 5 11.55 3.47 47.67
C GLU A 5 11.90 4.69 46.82
N ASN A 6 13.17 5.09 46.80
CA ASN A 6 13.63 6.21 45.98
C ASN A 6 13.59 5.86 44.50
N TYR A 7 13.92 4.62 44.13
CA TYR A 7 13.84 4.15 42.76
C TYR A 7 12.40 4.15 42.23
N LEU A 8 11.44 3.66 43.02
CA LEU A 8 10.03 3.65 42.64
C LEU A 8 9.43 5.07 42.57
N LYS A 9 9.83 5.96 43.48
CA LYS A 9 9.42 7.37 43.44
C LYS A 9 10.01 8.15 42.25
N ALA A 10 11.18 7.75 41.76
CA ALA A 10 11.82 8.40 40.61
C ALA A 10 11.08 8.16 39.28
N GLY A 11 10.13 7.22 39.24
CA GLY A 11 9.28 7.01 38.07
C GLY A 11 10.05 6.48 36.84
N GLN A 12 9.40 6.60 35.68
CA GLN A 12 9.94 6.13 34.41
C GLN A 12 9.37 6.95 33.25
N THR A 13 10.22 7.27 32.27
CA THR A 13 9.81 7.98 31.07
C THR A 13 9.48 6.98 29.97
N ILE A 14 8.24 6.99 29.49
CA ILE A 14 7.79 6.14 28.39
C ILE A 14 8.02 6.87 27.07
N VAL A 15 8.70 6.21 26.14
CA VAL A 15 9.02 6.77 24.83
C VAL A 15 8.49 5.85 23.74
N SER A 16 7.88 6.43 22.71
CA SER A 16 7.44 5.67 21.55
C SER A 16 8.63 5.03 20.84
N ASN A 17 8.57 3.71 20.64
CA ASN A 17 9.54 2.98 19.83
C ASN A 17 9.62 3.51 18.40
N LEU A 18 8.54 4.13 17.91
CA LEU A 18 8.51 4.75 16.59
C LEU A 18 9.42 5.98 16.55
N LEU A 19 9.36 6.85 17.56
CA LEU A 19 10.24 8.00 17.68
C LEU A 19 11.69 7.54 17.92
N LEU A 20 11.91 6.60 18.85
CA LEU A 20 13.23 6.07 19.18
C LEU A 20 13.96 5.45 17.97
N LYS A 21 13.24 4.76 17.08
CA LYS A 21 13.84 4.18 15.87
C LYS A 21 14.08 5.21 14.76
N ASN A 22 13.43 6.36 14.80
CA ASN A 22 13.39 7.30 13.67
C ASN A 22 13.92 8.71 14.00
N TYR A 23 14.35 9.02 15.22
CA TYR A 23 14.80 10.37 15.59
C TYR A 23 15.93 10.89 14.66
N HIS A 24 16.90 10.05 14.32
CA HIS A 24 17.94 10.41 13.34
C HIS A 24 17.39 10.64 11.94
N ARG A 25 16.40 9.84 11.51
CA ARG A 25 15.79 9.96 10.17
C ARG A 25 14.95 11.23 10.03
N ILE A 26 14.39 11.74 11.13
CA ILE A 26 13.72 13.05 11.15
C ILE A 26 14.69 14.22 11.29
N GLY A 27 16.00 13.96 11.51
CA GLY A 27 17.06 14.97 11.53
C GLY A 27 17.56 15.37 12.91
N LEU A 28 17.11 14.71 13.99
CA LEU A 28 17.61 14.97 15.33
C LEU A 28 18.97 14.33 15.57
N GLN A 29 19.83 15.03 16.30
CA GLN A 29 21.05 14.48 16.88
C GLN A 29 20.78 13.76 18.21
N GLU A 30 21.78 13.01 18.69
CA GLU A 30 21.69 12.25 19.94
C GLU A 30 21.43 13.16 21.16
N ASP A 31 22.15 14.30 21.22
CA ASP A 31 22.03 15.28 22.31
C ASP A 31 20.69 16.02 22.27
N GLU A 32 20.21 16.35 21.08
CA GLU A 32 18.90 16.94 20.82
C GLU A 32 17.76 16.00 21.20
N PHE A 33 17.86 14.71 20.85
CA PHE A 33 16.88 13.71 21.23
C PHE A 33 16.86 13.50 22.75
N LEU A 34 18.03 13.38 23.39
CA LEU A 34 18.11 13.27 24.84
C LEU A 34 17.51 14.50 25.54
N PHE A 35 17.74 15.71 25.02
CA PHE A 35 17.12 16.93 25.53
C PHE A 35 15.58 16.89 25.41
N ILE A 36 15.03 16.44 24.29
CA ILE A 36 13.59 16.22 24.13
C ILE A 36 13.05 15.22 25.17
N LEU A 37 13.79 14.16 25.48
CA LEU A 37 13.40 13.21 26.52
C LEU A 37 13.39 13.83 27.92
N GLN A 38 14.35 14.71 28.23
CA GLN A 38 14.36 15.45 29.49
C GLN A 38 13.13 16.36 29.62
N LEU A 39 12.76 17.06 28.54
CA LEU A 39 11.54 17.87 28.50
C LEU A 39 10.27 17.02 28.65
N HIS A 40 10.20 15.89 27.94
CA HIS A 40 9.07 14.97 28.04
C HIS A 40 8.91 14.39 29.46
N MET A 41 10.03 14.04 30.10
CA MET A 41 10.05 13.60 31.50
C MET A 41 9.49 14.69 32.42
N ALA A 42 10.01 15.92 32.34
CA ALA A 42 9.53 17.05 33.14
C ALA A 42 8.03 17.31 32.94
N GLN A 43 7.55 17.28 31.69
CA GLN A 43 6.13 17.44 31.36
C GLN A 43 5.26 16.34 31.96
N SER A 44 5.75 15.10 31.99
CA SER A 44 5.03 13.99 32.63
C SER A 44 4.92 14.12 34.16
N GLU A 45 5.82 14.90 34.77
CA GLU A 45 5.81 15.24 36.19
C GLU A 45 5.02 16.54 36.49
N GLY A 46 4.48 17.19 35.45
CA GLY A 46 3.69 18.43 35.55
C GLY A 46 4.51 19.71 35.40
N ASP A 47 5.81 19.62 35.12
CA ASP A 47 6.67 20.77 34.82
C ASP A 47 6.76 20.99 33.30
N SER A 48 5.96 21.93 32.80
CA SER A 48 5.88 22.24 31.37
C SER A 48 6.96 23.21 30.87
N PHE A 49 7.73 23.82 31.77
CA PHE A 49 8.80 24.76 31.44
C PHE A 49 10.00 24.62 32.41
N PRO A 50 10.66 23.44 32.40
CA PRO A 50 11.75 23.14 33.32
C PRO A 50 12.94 24.09 33.17
N ASP A 51 13.61 24.35 34.29
CA ASP A 51 14.85 25.10 34.32
C ASP A 51 15.95 24.33 33.55
N LEU A 52 16.57 25.02 32.59
CA LEU A 52 17.66 24.50 31.78
C LEU A 52 18.89 24.11 32.60
N MET A 53 19.08 24.69 33.80
CA MET A 53 20.13 24.27 34.73
C MET A 53 19.92 22.83 35.20
N ASN A 54 18.68 22.43 35.53
CA ASN A 54 18.38 21.06 35.96
C ASN A 54 18.64 20.07 34.81
N ILE A 55 18.24 20.44 33.59
CA ILE A 55 18.51 19.64 32.39
C ILE A 55 20.02 19.52 32.13
N SER A 56 20.78 20.61 32.31
CA SER A 56 22.24 20.61 32.20
C SER A 56 22.89 19.63 33.16
N GLN A 57 22.45 19.60 34.42
CA GLN A 57 22.94 18.69 35.44
C GLN A 57 22.62 17.23 35.10
N ASN A 58 21.38 16.95 34.68
CA ASN A 58 20.95 15.60 34.28
C ASN A 58 21.71 15.08 33.06
N MET A 59 21.94 15.94 32.08
CA MET A 59 22.67 15.59 30.84
C MET A 59 24.19 15.58 31.04
N GLY A 60 24.71 16.06 32.17
CA GLY A 60 26.15 16.12 32.44
C GLY A 60 26.92 17.06 31.50
N VAL A 61 26.25 18.08 30.94
CA VAL A 61 26.86 19.07 30.05
C VAL A 61 26.80 20.46 30.67
N LYS A 62 27.50 21.43 30.08
CA LYS A 62 27.43 22.84 30.53
C LYS A 62 26.13 23.50 30.08
N GLN A 63 25.67 24.49 30.84
CA GLN A 63 24.43 25.19 30.55
C GLN A 63 24.47 25.86 29.17
N GLU A 64 25.63 26.38 28.73
CA GLU A 64 25.75 26.98 27.40
C GLU A 64 25.45 25.97 26.27
N LYS A 65 25.83 24.70 26.45
CA LYS A 65 25.55 23.64 25.47
C LYS A 65 24.06 23.30 25.46
N VAL A 66 23.38 23.31 26.59
CA VAL A 66 21.92 23.14 26.67
C VAL A 66 21.19 24.25 25.93
N PHE A 67 21.61 25.51 26.11
CA PHE A 67 21.06 26.64 25.35
C PHE A 67 21.28 26.48 23.84
N GLN A 68 22.46 26.02 23.42
CA GLN A 68 22.72 25.73 22.01
C GLN A 68 21.82 24.62 21.47
N ILE A 69 21.59 23.55 22.23
CA ILE A 69 20.67 22.47 21.86
C ILE A 69 19.24 23.03 21.70
N LEU A 70 18.75 23.78 22.68
CA LEU A 70 17.42 24.40 22.62
C LEU A 70 17.27 25.31 21.41
N ASN A 71 18.24 26.20 21.16
CA ASN A 71 18.20 27.11 20.02
C ASN A 71 18.17 26.38 18.67
N ARG A 72 18.91 25.27 18.53
CA ARG A 72 18.87 24.44 17.32
C ARG A 72 17.52 23.76 17.15
N LEU A 73 16.94 23.23 18.23
CA LEU A 73 15.63 22.58 18.21
C LEU A 73 14.50 23.55 17.86
N VAL A 74 14.54 24.78 18.41
CA VAL A 74 13.57 25.83 18.08
C VAL A 74 13.74 26.28 16.62
N SER A 75 14.98 26.58 16.21
CA SER A 75 15.26 27.02 14.83
C SER A 75 14.94 25.93 13.80
N GLY A 76 15.17 24.66 14.15
CA GLY A 76 14.83 23.48 13.36
C GLY A 76 13.35 23.11 13.39
N HIS A 77 12.51 23.87 14.11
CA HIS A 77 11.08 23.61 14.28
C HIS A 77 10.79 22.21 14.82
N PHE A 78 11.61 21.72 15.75
CA PHE A 78 11.36 20.50 16.52
C PHE A 78 10.67 20.80 17.85
N ILE A 79 10.92 21.99 18.40
CA ILE A 79 10.30 22.50 19.62
C ILE A 79 9.74 23.88 19.35
N ALA A 80 8.58 24.20 19.90
CA ALA A 80 8.07 25.55 19.99
C ALA A 80 8.04 26.02 21.45
N ILE A 81 8.12 27.34 21.66
CA ILE A 81 7.90 27.95 22.97
C ILE A 81 6.60 28.71 22.87
N GLU A 82 5.61 28.31 23.66
CA GLU A 82 4.27 28.91 23.65
C GLU A 82 4.01 29.63 24.97
N THR A 83 3.40 30.81 24.91
CA THR A 83 2.90 31.51 26.11
C THR A 83 1.43 31.18 26.30
N THR A 84 1.10 30.56 27.43
CA THR A 84 -0.28 30.25 27.83
C THR A 84 -0.72 31.13 29.00
N LEU A 85 -2.04 31.25 29.21
CA LEU A 85 -2.60 31.90 30.38
C LEU A 85 -3.03 30.84 31.39
N ILE A 86 -2.32 30.77 32.52
CA ILE A 86 -2.66 29.89 33.64
C ILE A 86 -3.07 30.80 34.79
N ASP A 87 -4.31 30.66 35.27
CA ASP A 87 -4.88 31.47 36.35
C ASP A 87 -4.72 33.00 36.14
N GLY A 88 -4.89 33.46 34.89
CA GLY A 88 -4.77 34.87 34.52
C GLY A 88 -3.33 35.39 34.44
N ARG A 89 -2.32 34.56 34.66
CA ARG A 89 -0.90 34.89 34.50
C ARG A 89 -0.34 34.26 33.23
N LYS A 90 0.53 34.99 32.54
CA LYS A 90 1.28 34.46 31.40
C LYS A 90 2.34 33.49 31.90
N ALA A 91 2.34 32.28 31.35
CA ALA A 91 3.32 31.24 31.63
C ALA A 91 3.76 30.60 30.32
N ASP A 92 5.07 30.51 30.11
CA ASP A 92 5.63 29.85 28.95
C ASP A 92 5.66 28.33 29.14
N ARG A 93 5.64 27.59 28.04
CA ARG A 93 5.80 26.13 28.00
C ARG A 93 6.57 25.70 26.76
N TYR A 94 7.29 24.59 26.85
CA TYR A 94 7.84 23.93 25.67
C TYR A 94 6.76 23.06 25.02
N ASP A 95 6.58 23.19 23.71
CA ASP A 95 5.73 22.33 22.90
C ASP A 95 6.60 21.40 22.04
N LEU A 96 6.37 20.10 22.19
CA LEU A 96 7.08 19.03 21.47
C LEU A 96 6.29 18.54 20.24
N THR A 97 5.07 19.03 20.02
CA THR A 97 4.21 18.68 18.86
C THR A 97 4.95 18.76 17.52
N PRO A 98 5.79 19.79 17.24
CA PRO A 98 6.49 19.89 15.97
C PRO A 98 7.42 18.69 15.66
N THR A 99 8.03 18.09 16.69
CA THR A 99 8.83 16.86 16.53
C THR A 99 7.99 15.70 15.98
N TYR A 100 6.76 15.54 16.46
CA TYR A 100 5.85 14.49 15.99
C TYR A 100 5.33 14.75 14.59
N VAL A 101 5.15 16.01 14.19
CA VAL A 101 4.81 16.38 12.81
C VAL A 101 5.93 15.98 11.84
N HIS A 102 7.21 16.16 12.22
CA HIS A 102 8.32 15.66 11.40
C HIS A 102 8.31 14.14 11.25
N LEU A 103 7.98 13.42 12.32
CA LEU A 103 7.84 11.97 12.31
C LEU A 103 6.68 11.52 11.42
N GLU A 104 5.52 12.14 11.52
CA GLU A 104 4.36 11.87 10.67
C GLU A 104 4.73 12.03 9.18
N ARG A 105 5.36 13.16 8.83
CA ARG A 105 5.80 13.43 7.46
C ARG A 105 6.81 12.40 6.95
N LEU A 106 7.70 11.92 7.80
CA LEU A 106 8.63 10.83 7.43
C LEU A 106 7.86 9.55 7.10
N LEU A 107 6.90 9.17 7.93
CA LEU A 107 6.13 7.94 7.74
C LEU A 107 5.22 8.02 6.51
N GLN A 108 4.59 9.17 6.25
CA GLN A 108 3.83 9.39 5.02
C GLN A 108 4.71 9.21 3.78
N LYS A 109 5.93 9.75 3.80
CA LYS A 109 6.90 9.56 2.70
C LYS A 109 7.31 8.10 2.52
N ASP A 110 7.52 7.38 3.62
CA ASP A 110 7.86 5.95 3.56
C ASP A 110 6.69 5.14 2.99
N SER A 111 5.45 5.44 3.38
CA SER A 111 4.24 4.78 2.84
C SER A 111 4.09 5.00 1.35
N LEU A 112 4.21 6.26 0.88
CA LEU A 112 4.11 6.58 -0.54
C LEU A 112 5.17 5.85 -1.37
N LYS A 113 6.41 5.80 -0.89
CA LYS A 113 7.49 5.04 -1.57
C LYS A 113 7.20 3.55 -1.62
N GLN A 114 6.64 2.98 -0.55
CA GLN A 114 6.26 1.57 -0.54
C GLN A 114 5.12 1.29 -1.51
N GLU A 115 4.13 2.18 -1.58
CA GLU A 115 3.03 2.07 -2.56
C GLU A 115 3.56 2.15 -3.99
N GLU A 116 4.44 3.10 -4.29
CA GLU A 116 5.12 3.22 -5.59
C GLU A 116 5.90 1.95 -5.93
N GLU A 117 6.73 1.43 -5.02
CA GLU A 117 7.48 0.19 -5.25
C GLU A 117 6.57 -1.02 -5.47
N VAL A 118 5.46 -1.11 -4.74
CA VAL A 118 4.49 -2.19 -4.89
C VAL A 118 3.78 -2.07 -6.24
N GLN A 119 3.39 -0.87 -6.65
CA GLN A 119 2.81 -0.61 -7.96
C GLN A 119 3.78 -0.97 -9.09
N GLU A 120 5.04 -0.51 -9.03
CA GLU A 120 6.07 -0.86 -10.02
C GLU A 120 6.29 -2.37 -10.12
N LYS A 121 6.42 -3.07 -8.98
CA LYS A 121 6.56 -4.54 -8.95
C LYS A 121 5.34 -5.23 -9.56
N THR A 122 4.14 -4.72 -9.27
CA THR A 122 2.89 -5.28 -9.79
C THR A 122 2.79 -5.08 -11.30
N THR A 123 3.07 -3.87 -11.79
CA THR A 123 3.11 -3.53 -13.21
C THR A 123 4.15 -4.38 -13.96
N ARG A 124 5.37 -4.48 -13.44
CA ARG A 124 6.42 -5.35 -13.99
C ARG A 124 5.97 -6.82 -14.09
N SER A 125 5.26 -7.31 -13.08
CA SER A 125 4.75 -8.69 -13.09
C SER A 125 3.68 -8.93 -14.16
N VAL A 126 2.96 -7.90 -14.62
CA VAL A 126 2.03 -8.01 -15.74
C VAL A 126 2.82 -8.23 -17.03
N TYR A 127 3.79 -7.36 -17.34
CA TYR A 127 4.61 -7.50 -18.54
C TYR A 127 5.29 -8.87 -18.63
N GLN A 128 5.89 -9.33 -17.52
CA GLN A 128 6.54 -10.65 -17.45
C GLN A 128 5.56 -11.80 -17.71
N LEU A 129 4.33 -11.70 -17.19
CA LEU A 129 3.31 -12.72 -17.43
C LEU A 129 2.91 -12.77 -18.90
N PHE A 130 2.75 -11.62 -19.55
CA PHE A 130 2.48 -11.55 -20.99
C PHE A 130 3.60 -12.19 -21.81
N GLU A 131 4.87 -11.89 -21.52
CA GLU A 131 6.01 -12.51 -22.21
C GLU A 131 6.04 -14.04 -22.03
N GLN A 132 5.75 -14.51 -20.81
CA GLN A 132 5.72 -15.94 -20.49
C GLN A 132 4.60 -16.67 -21.24
N GLU A 133 3.37 -16.16 -21.19
CA GLU A 133 2.21 -16.80 -21.83
C GLU A 133 2.29 -16.75 -23.37
N PHE A 134 2.89 -15.71 -23.94
CA PHE A 134 3.12 -15.61 -25.38
C PHE A 134 4.39 -16.35 -25.84
N GLY A 135 5.26 -16.77 -24.90
CA GLY A 135 6.50 -17.49 -25.19
C GLY A 135 7.55 -16.67 -25.94
N ARG A 136 7.45 -15.33 -25.90
CA ARG A 136 8.36 -14.41 -26.61
C ARG A 136 8.44 -13.06 -25.89
N PRO A 137 9.54 -12.30 -26.06
CA PRO A 137 9.60 -10.93 -25.58
C PRO A 137 8.54 -10.06 -26.27
N LEU A 138 8.01 -9.08 -25.54
CA LEU A 138 7.04 -8.13 -26.08
C LEU A 138 7.71 -7.12 -27.02
N SER A 139 7.02 -6.78 -28.11
CA SER A 139 7.42 -5.67 -28.98
C SER A 139 7.10 -4.32 -28.35
N SER A 140 7.74 -3.25 -28.83
CA SER A 140 7.51 -1.88 -28.31
C SER A 140 6.04 -1.45 -28.38
N ILE A 141 5.32 -1.87 -29.41
CA ILE A 141 3.88 -1.59 -29.58
C ILE A 141 3.04 -2.36 -28.54
N GLU A 142 3.40 -3.59 -28.23
CA GLU A 142 2.69 -4.39 -27.22
C GLU A 142 2.97 -3.86 -25.81
N PHE A 143 4.21 -3.43 -25.53
CA PHE A 143 4.56 -2.72 -24.30
C PHE A 143 3.71 -1.45 -24.12
N GLN A 144 3.61 -0.63 -25.16
CA GLN A 144 2.80 0.58 -25.14
C GLN A 144 1.32 0.24 -24.88
N ARG A 145 0.78 -0.80 -25.52
CA ARG A 145 -0.62 -1.20 -25.35
C ARG A 145 -0.95 -1.66 -23.93
N ILE A 146 -0.04 -2.42 -23.30
CA ILE A 146 -0.19 -2.78 -21.87
C ILE A 146 -0.10 -1.52 -21.00
N GLY A 147 0.80 -0.59 -21.34
CA GLY A 147 0.89 0.72 -20.67
C GLY A 147 -0.42 1.50 -20.75
N GLN A 148 -1.05 1.56 -21.93
CA GLN A 148 -2.34 2.23 -22.13
C GLN A 148 -3.44 1.62 -21.25
N TRP A 149 -3.52 0.29 -21.17
CA TRP A 149 -4.49 -0.37 -20.29
C TRP A 149 -4.29 -0.03 -18.81
N LEU A 150 -3.04 0.10 -18.36
CA LEU A 150 -2.71 0.39 -16.96
C LEU A 150 -2.85 1.88 -16.61
N GLU A 151 -2.41 2.76 -17.50
CA GLU A 151 -2.26 4.20 -17.26
C GLU A 151 -3.44 5.02 -17.77
N GLU A 152 -3.94 4.76 -18.98
CA GLU A 152 -5.03 5.53 -19.61
C GLU A 152 -6.40 4.96 -19.24
N ASP A 153 -6.57 3.63 -19.37
CA ASP A 153 -7.85 2.97 -19.09
C ASP A 153 -8.03 2.61 -17.60
N HIS A 154 -6.98 2.80 -16.79
CA HIS A 154 -6.95 2.53 -15.35
C HIS A 154 -7.40 1.10 -14.96
N TYR A 155 -7.12 0.10 -15.81
CA TYR A 155 -7.38 -1.28 -15.45
C TYR A 155 -6.42 -1.75 -14.36
N HIS A 156 -6.97 -2.38 -13.32
CA HIS A 156 -6.15 -2.94 -12.26
C HIS A 156 -5.26 -4.08 -12.82
N PRO A 157 -3.98 -4.17 -12.45
CA PRO A 157 -3.07 -5.22 -12.93
C PRO A 157 -3.62 -6.64 -12.79
N GLU A 158 -4.38 -6.91 -11.74
CA GLU A 158 -5.03 -8.22 -11.53
C GLU A 158 -6.07 -8.56 -12.60
N ILE A 159 -6.82 -7.55 -13.10
CA ILE A 159 -7.81 -7.73 -14.16
C ILE A 159 -7.10 -8.06 -15.47
N LEU A 160 -5.98 -7.39 -15.78
CA LEU A 160 -5.18 -7.72 -16.95
C LEU A 160 -4.67 -9.15 -16.92
N LYS A 161 -4.18 -9.62 -15.75
CA LYS A 161 -3.74 -11.01 -15.58
C LYS A 161 -4.88 -11.99 -15.80
N LEU A 162 -6.10 -11.68 -15.34
CA LEU A 162 -7.28 -12.51 -15.59
C LEU A 162 -7.69 -12.51 -17.07
N ALA A 163 -7.67 -11.34 -17.72
CA ALA A 163 -8.03 -11.21 -19.14
C ALA A 163 -7.04 -11.98 -20.02
N LEU A 164 -5.75 -11.89 -19.70
CA LEU A 164 -4.71 -12.70 -20.33
C LEU A 164 -4.99 -14.20 -20.13
N ARG A 165 -5.26 -14.64 -18.91
CA ARG A 165 -5.57 -16.04 -18.62
C ARG A 165 -6.78 -16.55 -19.41
N GLU A 166 -7.85 -15.75 -19.49
CA GLU A 166 -9.03 -16.06 -20.29
C GLU A 166 -8.66 -16.18 -21.78
N ALA A 167 -7.82 -15.29 -22.30
CA ALA A 167 -7.35 -15.35 -23.69
C ALA A 167 -6.54 -16.63 -23.97
N VAL A 168 -5.64 -17.00 -23.06
CA VAL A 168 -4.85 -18.24 -23.14
C VAL A 168 -5.75 -19.49 -23.11
N LEU A 169 -6.74 -19.52 -22.20
CA LEU A 169 -7.70 -20.64 -22.10
C LEU A 169 -8.53 -20.80 -23.37
N ASN A 170 -8.87 -19.71 -24.05
CA ASN A 170 -9.56 -19.71 -25.33
C ASN A 170 -8.61 -19.88 -26.53
N GLN A 171 -7.32 -20.18 -26.29
CA GLN A 171 -6.26 -20.32 -27.29
C GLN A 171 -6.11 -19.09 -28.22
N ALA A 172 -6.51 -17.92 -27.73
CA ALA A 172 -6.58 -16.67 -28.48
C ALA A 172 -5.49 -15.69 -28.02
N TYR A 173 -4.24 -15.96 -28.40
CA TYR A 173 -3.05 -15.17 -28.06
C TYR A 173 -2.97 -13.87 -28.88
N SER A 174 -3.93 -12.97 -28.70
CA SER A 174 -3.99 -11.69 -29.40
C SER A 174 -4.36 -10.56 -28.46
N PHE A 175 -3.60 -9.47 -28.49
CA PHE A 175 -3.92 -8.23 -27.79
C PHE A 175 -5.33 -7.71 -28.14
N ASN A 176 -5.78 -7.89 -29.39
CA ASN A 176 -7.13 -7.50 -29.81
C ASN A 176 -8.22 -8.35 -29.13
N TYR A 177 -7.92 -9.60 -28.79
CA TYR A 177 -8.85 -10.47 -28.08
C TYR A 177 -8.94 -10.07 -26.60
N ILE A 178 -7.79 -9.82 -25.98
CA ILE A 178 -7.70 -9.32 -24.60
C ILE A 178 -8.46 -7.99 -24.47
N ASP A 179 -8.32 -7.08 -25.43
CA ASP A 179 -9.09 -5.83 -25.50
C ASP A 179 -10.60 -6.05 -25.44
N ARG A 180 -11.11 -7.02 -26.21
CA ARG A 180 -12.54 -7.34 -26.23
C ARG A 180 -13.02 -7.91 -24.90
N ILE A 181 -12.17 -8.70 -24.22
CA ILE A 181 -12.47 -9.21 -22.88
C ILE A 181 -12.56 -8.04 -21.89
N LEU A 182 -11.55 -7.16 -21.88
CA LEU A 182 -11.50 -5.98 -21.01
C LEU A 182 -12.71 -5.08 -21.22
N LEU A 183 -13.03 -4.72 -22.48
CA LEU A 183 -14.20 -3.92 -22.83
C LEU A 183 -15.52 -4.61 -22.43
N SER A 184 -15.60 -5.94 -22.54
CA SER A 184 -16.78 -6.68 -22.10
C SER A 184 -16.95 -6.63 -20.58
N TRP A 185 -15.87 -6.67 -19.81
CA TRP A 185 -15.90 -6.59 -18.35
C TRP A 185 -16.19 -5.17 -17.87
N GLU A 186 -15.63 -4.16 -18.55
CA GLU A 186 -15.91 -2.75 -18.30
C GLU A 186 -17.40 -2.43 -18.51
N ARG A 187 -18.00 -2.90 -19.62
CA ARG A 187 -19.45 -2.75 -19.87
C ARG A 187 -20.34 -3.39 -18.80
N LYS A 188 -19.82 -4.41 -18.10
CA LYS A 188 -20.50 -5.07 -16.98
C LYS A 188 -20.18 -4.44 -15.62
N ASN A 189 -19.42 -3.34 -15.59
CA ASN A 189 -18.90 -2.70 -14.38
C ASN A 189 -18.11 -3.64 -13.46
N LEU A 190 -17.41 -4.64 -14.02
CA LEU A 190 -16.56 -5.55 -13.25
C LEU A 190 -15.19 -4.88 -13.05
N LYS A 191 -14.97 -4.28 -11.88
CA LYS A 191 -13.75 -3.52 -11.57
C LYS A 191 -12.81 -4.25 -10.62
N THR A 192 -13.30 -5.28 -9.93
CA THR A 192 -12.48 -6.05 -8.98
C THR A 192 -12.28 -7.49 -9.45
N LYS A 193 -11.14 -8.08 -9.05
CA LYS A 193 -10.82 -9.48 -9.32
C LYS A 193 -11.95 -10.43 -8.91
N GLN A 194 -12.53 -10.20 -7.72
CA GLN A 194 -13.62 -11.02 -7.19
C GLN A 194 -14.86 -10.97 -8.09
N GLN A 195 -15.23 -9.78 -8.58
CA GLN A 195 -16.38 -9.62 -9.48
C GLN A 195 -16.17 -10.35 -10.81
N VAL A 196 -14.95 -10.29 -11.37
CA VAL A 196 -14.61 -11.02 -12.60
C VAL A 196 -14.68 -12.54 -12.38
N GLU A 197 -14.10 -13.04 -11.28
CA GLU A 197 -14.15 -14.46 -10.95
C GLU A 197 -15.59 -14.96 -10.72
N GLU A 198 -16.45 -14.15 -10.10
CA GLU A 198 -17.87 -14.47 -9.91
C GLU A 198 -18.64 -14.51 -11.24
N ASP A 199 -18.43 -13.54 -12.13
CA ASP A 199 -19.05 -13.53 -13.47
C ASP A 199 -18.60 -14.75 -14.29
N GLN A 200 -17.31 -15.09 -14.24
CA GLN A 200 -16.76 -16.29 -14.88
C GLN A 200 -17.40 -17.58 -14.32
N LYS A 201 -17.50 -17.71 -12.99
CA LYS A 201 -18.17 -18.86 -12.34
C LYS A 201 -19.64 -18.96 -12.77
N ARG A 202 -20.36 -17.85 -12.75
CA ARG A 202 -21.78 -17.78 -13.14
C ARG A 202 -21.98 -18.19 -14.60
N ARG A 203 -21.12 -17.70 -15.51
CA ARG A 203 -21.16 -18.05 -16.93
C ARG A 203 -20.90 -19.54 -17.14
N LYS A 204 -19.91 -20.11 -16.44
CA LYS A 204 -19.61 -21.55 -16.50
C LYS A 204 -20.82 -22.38 -16.04
N GLN A 205 -21.44 -22.01 -14.92
CA GLN A 205 -22.65 -22.71 -14.43
C GLN A 205 -23.81 -22.65 -15.43
N GLN A 206 -24.03 -21.50 -16.08
CA GLN A 206 -25.08 -21.36 -17.09
C GLN A 206 -24.83 -22.21 -18.35
N LEU A 207 -23.57 -22.39 -18.76
CA LEU A 207 -23.21 -23.26 -19.87
C LEU A 207 -23.48 -24.73 -19.55
N LEU A 208 -23.04 -25.20 -18.36
CA LEU A 208 -23.33 -26.56 -17.90
C LEU A 208 -24.84 -26.82 -17.81
N GLN A 209 -25.63 -25.85 -17.34
CA GLN A 209 -27.08 -26.01 -17.24
C GLN A 209 -27.74 -26.12 -18.62
N LYS A 210 -27.28 -25.34 -19.60
CA LYS A 210 -27.78 -25.41 -20.99
C LYS A 210 -27.41 -26.72 -21.70
N GLU A 211 -26.27 -27.32 -21.38
CA GLU A 211 -25.88 -28.63 -21.91
C GLU A 211 -26.74 -29.77 -21.32
N ILE A 212 -27.19 -29.62 -20.07
CA ILE A 212 -28.11 -30.58 -19.42
C ILE A 212 -29.54 -30.43 -19.97
N ASP A 213 -29.95 -29.21 -20.30
CA ASP A 213 -31.31 -28.88 -20.79
C ASP A 213 -31.49 -29.06 -22.31
N GLN A 214 -30.42 -29.36 -23.08
CA GLN A 214 -30.55 -29.75 -24.50
C GLN A 214 -30.88 -31.24 -24.62
N PRO A 215 -32.10 -31.64 -25.04
CA PRO A 215 -32.35 -33.03 -25.39
C PRO A 215 -31.52 -33.38 -26.63
N ALA A 216 -30.87 -34.55 -26.61
CA ALA A 216 -30.16 -35.09 -27.76
C ALA A 216 -31.05 -35.01 -29.02
N GLN A 217 -30.74 -34.09 -29.93
CA GLN A 217 -31.31 -34.11 -31.26
C GLN A 217 -30.78 -35.36 -31.95
N GLN A 218 -31.64 -36.37 -32.07
CA GLN A 218 -31.44 -37.47 -32.98
C GLN A 218 -31.27 -36.87 -34.38
N GLU A 219 -30.06 -36.89 -34.91
CA GLU A 219 -29.83 -36.73 -36.34
C GLU A 219 -30.56 -37.87 -37.05
N GLU A 220 -31.80 -37.64 -37.50
CA GLU A 220 -32.41 -38.50 -38.51
C GLU A 220 -31.60 -38.32 -39.79
N LEU A 221 -30.67 -39.26 -40.01
CA LEU A 221 -29.99 -39.42 -41.30
C LEU A 221 -31.05 -39.41 -42.42
N PRO A 222 -30.82 -38.70 -43.55
CA PRO A 222 -31.78 -38.68 -44.64
C PRO A 222 -32.05 -40.12 -45.09
N LYS A 223 -33.33 -40.50 -45.17
CA LYS A 223 -33.76 -41.84 -45.58
C LYS A 223 -33.26 -42.12 -47.00
N VAL A 224 -32.13 -42.79 -47.10
CA VAL A 224 -31.63 -43.32 -48.37
C VAL A 224 -32.57 -44.44 -48.80
N SER A 225 -33.34 -44.21 -49.85
CA SER A 225 -34.20 -45.24 -50.45
C SER A 225 -33.32 -46.35 -51.04
N LEU A 226 -33.33 -47.53 -50.43
CA LEU A 226 -32.73 -48.74 -50.99
C LEU A 226 -33.68 -49.30 -52.07
N LYS A 227 -33.66 -48.71 -53.26
CA LYS A 227 -34.17 -49.40 -54.45
C LYS A 227 -33.16 -50.51 -54.78
N ASN A 228 -33.51 -51.74 -54.44
CA ASN A 228 -32.71 -52.93 -54.72
C ASN A 228 -32.65 -53.15 -56.24
N TRP A 229 -31.55 -52.75 -56.89
CA TRP A 229 -31.36 -52.84 -58.35
C TRP A 229 -30.99 -54.24 -58.86
N LEU A 230 -31.29 -55.30 -58.10
CA LEU A 230 -30.83 -56.67 -58.40
C LEU A 230 -31.95 -57.67 -58.74
N GLU A 231 -33.18 -57.21 -58.98
CA GLU A 231 -34.32 -58.08 -59.35
C GLU A 231 -34.81 -57.91 -60.80
N GLU A 232 -34.11 -57.18 -61.67
CA GLU A 232 -34.53 -56.97 -63.09
C GLU A 232 -33.71 -57.77 -64.12
N TRP A 233 -33.04 -58.86 -63.73
CA TRP A 233 -32.34 -59.75 -64.66
C TRP A 233 -32.63 -61.23 -64.37
N GLU A 234 -33.86 -61.67 -64.65
CA GLU A 234 -34.18 -63.04 -65.09
C GLU A 234 -35.26 -63.01 -66.19
#